data_AF-A0A3D3K0F6-F1
#
_entry.id   AF-A0A3D3K0F6-F1
#
_cell.length_a   1.000
_cell.length_b   1.000
_cell.length_c   1.000
_cell.angle_alpha   90.00
_cell.angle_beta   90.00
_cell.angle_gamma   90.00
#
_symmetry.space_group_name_H-M   'P 1'
#
loop_
_entity.id
_entity.type
_entity.pdbx_description
1 polymer ?
#
loop_
_entity_poly.entity_id
_entity_poly.type
_entity_poly.pdbx_seq_one_letter_code
_entity_poly.pdbx_strand_id
1 'polypeptide(L)' 'MTLVTGATGILGRVIVLELLKRGKTVRATKRKTSNLEEVRHSFKFYTENPDEFFNK' A
#
# COMPACT_ATOMS: atom_id res chain seq x y z
N MET A 1 8.71 6.76 -11.23
CA MET A 1 8.57 6.50 -9.77
C MET A 1 7.54 7.46 -9.21
N THR A 2 6.52 6.96 -8.52
CA THR A 2 5.42 7.78 -7.96
C THR A 2 5.54 7.84 -6.44
N LEU A 3 5.68 9.04 -5.88
CA LEU A 3 5.67 9.25 -4.42
C LEU A 3 4.22 9.41 -3.94
N VAL A 4 3.79 8.57 -3.00
CA VAL A 4 2.45 8.65 -2.40
C VAL A 4 2.57 9.03 -0.94
N THR A 5 2.02 10.19 -0.58
CA THR A 5 1.86 10.62 0.82
C THR A 5 0.53 10.16 1.38
N GLY A 6 0.47 9.95 2.71
CA GLY A 6 -0.75 9.42 3.33
C GLY A 6 -1.05 7.99 2.91
N ALA A 7 -0.03 7.24 2.49
CA ALA A 7 -0.17 5.90 1.93
C ALA A 7 -0.76 4.87 2.91
N THR A 8 -0.71 5.13 4.21
CA THR A 8 -1.33 4.26 5.23
C THR A 8 -2.79 4.61 5.52
N GLY A 9 -3.33 5.69 4.95
CA GLY A 9 -4.73 6.08 5.10
C GLY A 9 -5.67 5.18 4.30
N ILE A 10 -6.98 5.33 4.50
CA ILE A 10 -8.03 4.50 3.88
C ILE A 10 -7.89 4.51 2.35
N LEU A 11 -7.85 5.69 1.75
CA LEU A 11 -7.74 5.81 0.29
C LEU A 11 -6.30 5.59 -0.19
N GLY A 12 -5.32 6.13 0.52
CA GLY A 12 -3.91 6.08 0.12
C GLY A 12 -3.40 4.65 -0.08
N ARG A 13 -3.79 3.73 0.81
CA ARG A 13 -3.37 2.32 0.72
C ARG A 13 -3.92 1.62 -0.52
N VAL A 14 -5.16 1.92 -0.89
CA VAL A 14 -5.82 1.34 -2.07
C VAL A 14 -5.19 1.89 -3.35
N ILE A 15 -4.88 3.19 -3.37
CA ILE A 15 -4.15 3.81 -4.49
C ILE A 15 -2.77 3.18 -4.66
N VAL A 16 -2.02 2.98 -3.58
CA VAL A 16 -0.71 2.32 -3.64
C VAL A 16 -0.84 0.92 -4.24
N LEU A 17 -1.75 0.11 -3.72
CA LEU A 17 -1.98 -1.25 -4.24
C LEU A 17 -2.34 -1.24 -5.74
N GLU A 18 -3.22 -0.35 -6.16
CA GLU A 18 -3.65 -0.25 -7.56
C GLU A 18 -2.50 0.20 -8.49
N LEU A 19 -1.66 1.12 -8.04
CA LEU A 19 -0.47 1.53 -8.79
C LEU A 19 0.54 0.38 -8.92
N LEU A 20 0.74 -0.41 -7.85
CA LEU A 20 1.61 -1.58 -7.87
C LEU A 20 1.07 -2.67 -8.81
N LYS A 21 -0.24 -2.93 -8.81
CA LYS A 21 -0.90 -3.86 -9.76
C LYS A 21 -0.69 -3.44 -11.21
N ARG A 22 -0.62 -2.14 -11.50
CA ARG A 22 -0.32 -1.58 -12.82
C ARG A 22 1.18 -1.57 -13.17
N GLY A 23 2.01 -2.24 -12.38
CA GLY A 23 3.46 -2.33 -12.59
C GLY A 23 4.21 -1.01 -12.37
N LYS A 24 3.62 -0.05 -11.66
CA LYS A 24 4.28 1.22 -11.36
C LYS A 24 5.15 1.08 -10.11
N THR A 25 6.36 1.64 -10.16
CA THR A 25 7.21 1.79 -8.98
C THR A 25 6.65 2.89 -8.08
N VAL A 26 6.28 2.53 -6.85
CA VAL A 26 5.68 3.43 -5.86
C VAL A 26 6.63 3.61 -4.68
N ARG A 27 6.75 4.85 -4.20
CA ARG A 27 7.34 5.15 -2.90
C ARG A 27 6.24 5.61 -1.95
N ALA A 28 5.84 4.77 -1.02
CA ALA A 28 4.82 5.10 -0.03
C ALA A 28 5.45 5.74 1.22
N THR A 29 4.92 6.87 1.68
CA THR A 29 5.34 7.48 2.95
C THR A 29 4.39 7.14 4.08
N LYS A 30 4.96 6.89 5.26
CA LYS A 30 4.22 6.63 6.50
C LYS A 30 4.67 7.59 7.61
N ARG A 31 3.82 7.75 8.64
CA ARG A 31 4.25 8.36 9.91
C ARG A 31 4.92 7.29 10.77
N LYS A 32 5.69 7.71 11.78
CA LYS A 32 6.26 6.77 12.76
C LYS A 32 5.18 5.93 13.45
N THR A 33 4.03 6.54 13.72
CA THR A 33 2.86 5.95 14.38
C THR A 33 1.92 5.16 13.46
N SER A 34 2.17 5.11 12.14
CA SER A 34 1.30 4.35 11.24
C SER A 34 1.36 2.85 11.54
N ASN A 35 0.19 2.21 11.60
CA ASN A 35 0.07 0.76 11.77
C ASN A 35 0.20 0.05 10.41
N LEU A 36 1.36 -0.55 10.15
CA LEU A 36 1.63 -1.24 8.89
C LEU A 36 0.98 -2.63 8.81
N GLU A 37 0.80 -3.30 9.94
CA GLU A 37 0.09 -4.58 9.98
C GLU A 37 -1.38 -4.42 9.59
N GLU A 38 -2.00 -3.30 9.99
CA GLU A 38 -3.37 -2.96 9.55
C GLU A 38 -3.44 -2.74 8.04
N VAL A 39 -2.46 -2.06 7.45
CA VAL A 39 -2.36 -1.89 5.99
C VAL A 39 -2.19 -3.24 5.29
N ARG A 40 -1.25 -4.08 5.75
CA ARG A 40 -1.02 -5.42 5.22
C ARG A 40 -2.29 -6.29 5.31
N HIS A 41 -2.95 -6.27 6.47
CA HIS A 41 -4.18 -7.01 6.68
C HIS A 41 -5.30 -6.54 5.74
N SER A 42 -5.42 -5.23 5.51
CA SER A 42 -6.42 -4.67 4.62
C SER A 42 -6.25 -5.12 3.16
N PHE A 43 -5.03 -5.42 2.72
CA PHE A 43 -4.78 -5.88 1.34
C PHE A 43 -5.46 -7.22 1.04
N LYS A 44 -5.73 -8.05 2.06
CA LYS A 44 -6.46 -9.33 1.92
C LYS A 44 -7.85 -9.16 1.29
N PHE A 45 -8.45 -7.97 1.43
CA PHE A 45 -9.77 -7.68 0.86
C PHE A 45 -9.72 -7.20 -0.59
N TYR A 46 -8.53 -6.88 -1.12
CA TYR A 46 -8.37 -6.27 -2.44
C TYR A 46 -7.51 -7.12 -3.39
N THR A 47 -6.83 -8.15 -2.90
CA THR A 47 -5.98 -9.03 -3.71
C THR A 47 -5.77 -10.39 -3.05
N GLU A 48 -5.59 -11.42 -3.88
CA GLU A 48 -5.24 -12.78 -3.45
C GLU A 48 -3.81 -12.88 -2.90
N ASN A 49 -2.92 -11.96 -3.28
CA ASN A 49 -1.49 -11.97 -2.92
C ASN A 49 -1.09 -10.73 -2.07
N PRO A 50 -1.71 -10.51 -0.90
CA PRO A 50 -1.51 -9.29 -0.11
C PRO A 50 -0.05 -9.08 0.31
N ASP A 51 0.63 -10.16 0.66
CA ASP A 51 2.01 -10.13 1.14
C ASP A 51 3.00 -9.81 0.01
N GLU A 52 2.71 -10.25 -1.22
CA GLU A 52 3.53 -9.90 -2.38
C GLU A 52 3.51 -8.40 -2.63
N PHE A 53 2.33 -7.78 -2.59
CA PHE A 53 2.17 -6.34 -2.81
C PHE A 53 2.67 -5.50 -1.63
N PHE A 54 2.55 -5.98 -0.40
CA PHE A 54 3.02 -5.27 0.78
C PHE A 54 4.56 -5.24 0.87
N ASN A 55 5.24 -6.26 0.34
CA ASN A 55 6.70 -6.36 0.35
C ASN A 55 7.38 -5.69 -0.86
N LYS A 56 6.63 -5.09 -1.80
CA LYS A 56 7.13 -4.30 -2.93
C LYS A 56 7.31 -2.83 -2.55
#